data_AF-A0A954AA70-F1
#
_entry.id   AF-A0A954AA70-F1
#
_cell.length_a   1.000
_cell.length_b   1.000
_cell.length_c   1.000
_cell.angle_alpha   90.00
_cell.angle_beta   90.00
_cell.angle_gamma   90.00
#
_symmetry.space_group_name_H-M   'P 1'
#
loop_
_entity.id
_entity.type
_entity.pdbx_description
1 polymer ?
#
loop_
_entity_poly.entity_id
_entity_poly.type
_entity_poly.pdbx_seq_one_letter_code
_entity_poly.pdbx_strand_id
1 'polypeptide(L)'
;DVDGGKTTLRTATYDLSTYASPVASYWRWYSNSAGSNPNADVFRVEISDDGGASWTTVETVGPTGGETSGGWFRHELSITDFVSASSQVVMRFVAEDAGGGSIVEAAVDDFEISDVVCSSGPGSPACFGDGSTIPCPCANTSWPGEGCQNSIGLGAILYATGSSSVGADDLVLHVSQARPLNTGVFLQGNGTNPQPFREGIL
;
A
#
# COMPACT_ATOMS: atom_id res chain seq x y z
N ASP A 1 -15.51 10.11 31.32
CA ASP A 1 -15.15 11.45 31.78
C ASP A 1 -13.65 11.53 31.93
N VAL A 2 -13.06 12.58 31.40
CA VAL A 2 -11.64 12.90 31.53
C VAL A 2 -11.65 14.24 32.26
N ASP A 3 -11.41 14.27 33.56
CA ASP A 3 -11.52 15.52 34.32
C ASP A 3 -10.18 16.28 34.35
N GLY A 4 -10.12 17.45 33.72
CA GLY A 4 -9.01 18.41 33.89
C GLY A 4 -7.63 17.88 33.46
N GLY A 5 -7.61 17.06 32.40
CA GLY A 5 -6.42 16.35 31.96
C GLY A 5 -6.60 15.74 30.58
N LYS A 6 -5.87 14.64 30.32
CA LYS A 6 -5.99 13.91 29.07
C LYS A 6 -5.94 12.42 29.32
N THR A 7 -6.73 11.68 28.54
CA THR A 7 -6.61 10.22 28.44
C THR A 7 -5.92 9.89 27.14
N THR A 8 -4.97 8.96 27.20
CA THR A 8 -4.18 8.55 26.05
C THR A 8 -4.28 7.05 25.86
N LEU A 9 -4.79 6.63 24.70
CA LEU A 9 -4.66 5.27 24.21
C LEU A 9 -3.44 5.19 23.30
N ARG A 10 -2.62 4.15 23.47
CA ARG A 10 -1.40 3.96 22.68
C ARG A 10 -1.44 2.58 22.02
N THR A 11 -1.02 2.51 20.76
CA THR A 11 -0.90 1.23 20.06
C THR A 11 0.28 0.41 20.58
N ALA A 12 0.41 -0.83 20.12
CA ALA A 12 1.68 -1.54 20.19
C ALA A 12 2.76 -0.82 19.35
N THR A 13 4.01 -1.23 19.53
CA THR A 13 5.09 -0.86 18.64
C THR A 13 5.09 -1.76 17.41
N TYR A 14 5.13 -1.15 16.23
CA TYR A 14 5.15 -1.84 14.95
C TYR A 14 6.53 -1.69 14.30
N ASP A 15 7.04 -2.81 13.80
CA ASP A 15 8.23 -2.81 12.95
C ASP A 15 7.81 -2.61 11.49
N LEU A 16 8.00 -1.39 11.01
CA LEU A 16 7.71 -0.99 9.63
C LEU A 16 8.99 -0.78 8.82
N SER A 17 10.15 -1.20 9.33
CA SER A 17 11.44 -0.94 8.69
C SER A 17 11.59 -1.58 7.30
N THR A 18 10.79 -2.62 7.02
CA THR A 18 10.75 -3.30 5.72
C THR A 18 9.60 -2.86 4.82
N TYR A 19 8.72 -1.97 5.29
CA TYR A 19 7.56 -1.52 4.55
C TYR A 19 7.98 -0.47 3.51
N ALA A 20 7.44 -0.57 2.29
CA ALA A 20 7.83 0.30 1.18
C ALA A 20 6.97 1.57 1.10
N SER A 21 5.68 1.47 1.39
CA SER A 21 4.70 2.55 1.36
C SER A 21 3.62 2.29 2.43
N PRO A 22 3.99 2.38 3.72
CA PRO A 22 3.09 2.04 4.81
C PRO A 22 1.95 3.07 4.97
N VAL A 23 0.73 2.55 5.10
CA VAL A 23 -0.50 3.32 5.29
C VAL A 23 -1.16 2.91 6.60
N ALA A 24 -1.50 3.89 7.44
CA ALA A 24 -2.33 3.67 8.63
C ALA A 24 -3.78 4.07 8.34
N SER A 25 -4.74 3.29 8.83
CA SER A 25 -6.14 3.67 8.84
C SER A 25 -6.82 3.31 10.15
N TYR A 26 -7.84 4.08 10.50
CA TYR A 26 -8.64 3.86 11.70
C TYR A 26 -10.01 4.52 11.58
N TRP A 27 -10.98 4.01 12.34
CA TRP A 27 -12.22 4.71 12.61
C TRP A 27 -12.13 5.41 13.96
N ARG A 28 -12.60 6.65 14.03
CA ARG A 28 -12.73 7.38 15.28
C ARG A 28 -14.12 7.97 15.45
N TRP A 29 -14.53 8.06 16.71
CA TRP A 29 -15.70 8.81 17.16
C TRP A 29 -15.23 9.79 18.22
N TYR A 30 -15.66 11.05 18.12
CA TYR A 30 -15.31 12.09 19.08
C TYR A 30 -16.47 13.03 19.34
N SER A 31 -16.69 13.37 20.62
CA SER A 31 -17.66 14.38 21.03
C SER A 31 -17.12 15.22 22.18
N ASN A 32 -17.27 16.54 22.05
CA ASN A 32 -17.05 17.51 23.12
C ASN A 32 -18.22 18.52 23.24
N SER A 33 -19.37 18.23 22.61
CA SER A 33 -20.45 19.19 22.45
C SER A 33 -21.41 19.27 23.63
N ALA A 34 -21.08 18.61 24.75
CA ALA A 34 -21.88 18.53 25.96
C ALA A 34 -21.09 18.98 27.21
N GLY A 35 -21.78 19.07 28.35
CA GLY A 35 -21.22 19.53 29.61
C GLY A 35 -21.42 21.03 29.86
N SER A 36 -20.69 21.55 30.84
CA SER A 36 -20.78 22.96 31.28
C SER A 36 -19.98 23.93 30.41
N ASN A 37 -19.08 23.42 29.58
CA ASN A 37 -18.23 24.22 28.68
C ASN A 37 -18.07 23.61 27.26
N PRO A 38 -19.18 23.27 26.57
CA PRO A 38 -19.12 22.49 25.33
C PRO A 38 -18.28 23.17 24.22
N ASN A 39 -17.67 22.35 23.37
CA ASN A 39 -16.83 22.76 22.23
C ASN A 39 -15.55 23.50 22.61
N ALA A 40 -14.95 23.16 23.76
CA ALA A 40 -13.69 23.75 24.23
C ALA A 40 -12.47 22.82 24.00
N ASP A 41 -12.70 21.56 23.67
CA ASP A 41 -11.71 20.49 23.84
C ASP A 41 -11.31 19.81 22.53
N VAL A 42 -10.13 19.19 22.49
CA VAL A 42 -9.62 18.57 21.25
C VAL A 42 -9.32 17.09 21.43
N PHE A 43 -9.49 16.36 20.32
CA PHE A 43 -8.94 15.03 20.15
C PHE A 43 -7.73 15.10 19.21
N ARG A 44 -6.59 14.54 19.63
CA ARG A 44 -5.38 14.49 18.81
C ARG A 44 -4.99 13.05 18.50
N VAL A 45 -4.55 12.83 17.27
CA VAL A 45 -3.84 11.61 16.89
C VAL A 45 -2.40 11.99 16.57
N GLU A 46 -1.47 11.26 17.18
CA GLU A 46 -0.04 11.52 17.04
C GLU A 46 0.69 10.21 16.72
N ILE A 47 1.80 10.33 15.98
CA ILE A 47 2.66 9.22 15.56
C ILE A 47 4.11 9.49 15.97
N SER A 48 4.86 8.42 16.20
CA SER A 48 6.26 8.42 16.57
C SER A 48 6.98 7.30 15.81
N ASP A 49 8.21 7.52 15.40
CA ASP A 49 9.12 6.51 14.83
C ASP A 49 10.29 6.15 15.75
N ASP A 50 10.30 6.65 16.99
CA ASP A 50 11.38 6.49 17.97
C ASP A 50 10.91 5.86 19.30
N GLY A 51 9.85 5.04 19.23
CA GLY A 51 9.30 4.39 20.41
C GLY A 51 8.62 5.36 21.38
N GLY A 52 8.22 6.54 20.91
CA GLY A 52 7.48 7.55 21.64
C GLY A 52 8.33 8.56 22.41
N ALA A 53 9.61 8.71 22.06
CA ALA A 53 10.47 9.75 22.61
C ALA A 53 10.10 11.13 22.03
N SER A 54 9.73 11.18 20.74
CA SER A 54 9.15 12.34 20.07
C SER A 54 7.84 11.98 19.36
N TRP A 55 7.00 12.99 19.11
CA TRP A 55 5.65 12.81 18.58
C TRP A 55 5.35 13.87 17.52
N THR A 56 4.82 13.43 16.39
CA THR A 56 4.30 14.26 15.29
C THR A 56 2.78 14.16 15.27
N THR A 57 2.09 15.31 15.21
CA THR A 57 0.62 15.33 15.09
C THR A 57 0.19 14.92 13.69
N VAL A 58 -0.67 13.90 13.63
CA VAL A 58 -1.32 13.40 12.42
C VAL A 58 -2.64 14.09 12.20
N GLU A 59 -3.41 14.26 13.29
CA GLU A 59 -4.77 14.76 13.23
C GLU A 59 -5.12 15.58 14.48
N THR A 60 -5.94 16.60 14.31
CA THR A 60 -6.58 17.35 15.41
C THR A 60 -8.04 17.59 15.08
N VAL A 61 -8.93 17.15 15.96
CA VAL A 61 -10.39 17.29 15.84
C VAL A 61 -10.88 18.24 16.92
N GLY A 62 -11.63 19.25 16.52
CA GLY A 62 -12.12 20.31 17.39
C GLY A 62 -11.15 21.48 17.56
N PRO A 63 -11.42 22.39 18.52
CA PRO A 63 -12.45 22.26 19.55
C PRO A 63 -13.87 22.53 19.07
N THR A 64 -14.00 23.20 17.92
CA THR A 64 -15.25 23.40 17.18
C THR A 64 -15.10 22.82 15.78
N GLY A 65 -16.20 22.67 15.04
CA GLY A 65 -16.17 22.26 13.64
C GLY A 65 -16.88 20.93 13.38
N GLY A 66 -16.59 20.32 12.23
CA GLY A 66 -17.12 19.00 11.90
C GLY A 66 -16.57 17.92 12.81
N GLU A 67 -17.32 16.84 12.99
CA GLU A 67 -16.87 15.62 13.68
C GLU A 67 -16.56 15.79 15.18
N THR A 68 -17.04 16.87 15.81
CA THR A 68 -16.90 17.15 17.26
C THR A 68 -18.16 16.84 18.08
N SER A 69 -19.20 16.28 17.45
CA SER A 69 -20.50 15.98 18.07
C SER A 69 -20.90 14.51 17.89
N GLY A 70 -19.90 13.64 17.85
CA GLY A 70 -20.04 12.22 17.54
C GLY A 70 -20.14 11.92 16.04
N GLY A 71 -20.31 10.64 15.75
CA GLY A 71 -20.25 10.05 14.41
C GLY A 71 -18.95 9.26 14.22
N TRP A 72 -19.02 8.17 13.47
CA TRP A 72 -17.84 7.37 13.11
C TRP A 72 -17.26 7.89 11.80
N PHE A 73 -16.01 8.32 11.85
CA PHE A 73 -15.29 8.84 10.69
C PHE A 73 -14.02 8.02 10.47
N ARG A 74 -13.83 7.57 9.22
CA ARG A 74 -12.62 6.86 8.81
C ARG A 74 -11.54 7.87 8.46
N HIS A 75 -10.35 7.65 9.00
CA HIS A 75 -9.14 8.38 8.64
C HIS A 75 -8.12 7.40 8.04
N GLU A 76 -7.39 7.85 7.03
CA GLU A 76 -6.35 7.08 6.36
C GLU A 76 -5.19 8.02 6.00
N LEU A 77 -3.96 7.59 6.24
CA LEU A 77 -2.77 8.39 6.00
C LEU A 77 -1.56 7.55 5.57
N SER A 78 -0.69 8.14 4.75
CA SER A 78 0.67 7.66 4.52
C SER A 78 1.52 7.96 5.76
N ILE A 79 2.08 6.92 6.40
CA ILE A 79 2.93 7.08 7.60
C ILE A 79 4.17 7.93 7.27
N THR A 80 4.72 7.73 6.07
CA THR A 80 5.93 8.41 5.59
C THR A 80 5.75 9.90 5.34
N ASP A 81 4.52 10.42 5.38
CA ASP A 81 4.26 11.86 5.32
C ASP A 81 4.54 12.56 6.65
N PHE A 82 4.61 11.79 7.76
CA PHE A 82 4.74 12.32 9.13
C PHE A 82 6.04 11.91 9.84
N VAL A 83 6.49 10.66 9.63
CA VAL A 83 7.67 10.10 10.28
C VAL A 83 8.38 9.11 9.35
N SER A 84 9.61 8.69 9.69
CA SER A 84 10.28 7.66 8.91
C SER A 84 9.73 6.27 9.23
N ALA A 85 9.70 5.36 8.24
CA ALA A 85 9.42 3.96 8.50
C ALA A 85 10.57 3.35 9.32
N SER A 86 10.28 2.91 10.55
CA SER A 86 11.27 2.39 11.51
C SER A 86 10.78 1.12 12.19
N SER A 87 11.64 0.48 12.99
CA SER A 87 11.25 -0.66 13.81
C SER A 87 10.50 -0.27 15.11
N GLN A 88 10.27 1.03 15.32
CA GLN A 88 9.75 1.58 16.55
C GLN A 88 8.54 2.50 16.35
N VAL A 89 7.75 2.27 15.29
CA VAL A 89 6.58 3.11 14.99
C VAL A 89 5.47 2.86 16.00
N VAL A 90 4.92 3.92 16.58
CA VAL A 90 3.80 3.88 17.53
C VAL A 90 2.84 5.03 17.29
N MET A 91 1.54 4.78 17.38
CA MET A 91 0.51 5.84 17.36
C MET A 91 -0.15 5.99 18.73
N ARG A 92 -0.65 7.19 19.01
CA ARG A 92 -1.47 7.47 20.18
C ARG A 92 -2.67 8.35 19.84
N PHE A 93 -3.74 8.12 20.58
CA PHE A 93 -5.01 8.80 20.49
C PHE A 93 -5.27 9.50 21.82
N VAL A 94 -5.43 10.82 21.79
CA VAL A 94 -5.44 11.67 22.97
C VAL A 94 -6.76 12.42 23.01
N ALA A 95 -7.63 12.05 23.96
CA ALA A 95 -8.80 12.85 24.31
C ALA A 95 -8.40 13.81 25.44
N GLU A 96 -8.46 15.10 25.16
CA GLU A 96 -8.10 16.14 26.12
C GLU A 96 -9.35 16.81 26.65
N ASP A 97 -9.41 17.04 27.95
CA ASP A 97 -10.36 17.94 28.61
C ASP A 97 -9.53 19.02 29.30
N ALA A 98 -9.19 20.04 28.52
CA ALA A 98 -8.22 21.06 28.89
C ALA A 98 -8.95 22.37 29.25
N GLY A 99 -9.86 22.33 30.23
CA GLY A 99 -10.64 23.51 30.58
C GLY A 99 -11.71 23.32 31.64
N GLY A 100 -12.77 24.15 31.56
CA GLY A 100 -13.97 23.98 32.37
C GLY A 100 -14.71 22.70 31.97
N GLY A 101 -15.58 22.17 32.84
CA GLY A 101 -16.10 20.80 32.72
C GLY A 101 -16.99 20.53 31.50
N SER A 102 -16.37 20.30 30.35
CA SER A 102 -16.98 19.67 29.18
C SER A 102 -17.20 18.19 29.45
N ILE A 103 -18.13 17.58 28.72
CA ILE A 103 -18.18 16.12 28.62
C ILE A 103 -17.43 15.73 27.35
N VAL A 104 -16.27 15.12 27.53
CA VAL A 104 -15.43 14.61 26.44
C VAL A 104 -15.55 13.10 26.36
N GLU A 105 -15.88 12.62 25.17
CA GLU A 105 -15.99 11.20 24.85
C GLU A 105 -15.24 10.92 23.53
N ALA A 106 -14.47 9.84 23.50
CA ALA A 106 -13.75 9.40 22.31
C ALA A 106 -13.71 7.88 22.23
N ALA A 107 -13.79 7.35 21.02
CA ALA A 107 -13.62 5.94 20.73
C ALA A 107 -12.82 5.76 19.43
N VAL A 108 -12.09 4.65 19.35
CA VAL A 108 -11.31 4.24 18.18
C VAL A 108 -11.68 2.79 17.88
N ASP A 109 -11.83 2.48 16.60
CA ASP A 109 -12.13 1.13 16.12
C ASP A 109 -11.37 0.85 14.82
N ASP A 110 -11.25 -0.43 14.44
CA ASP A 110 -10.71 -0.87 13.16
C ASP A 110 -9.35 -0.21 12.78
N PHE A 111 -8.42 -0.16 13.75
CA PHE A 111 -7.05 0.29 13.50
C PHE A 111 -6.29 -0.74 12.66
N GLU A 112 -5.73 -0.30 11.53
CA GLU A 112 -4.98 -1.13 10.59
C GLU A 112 -3.72 -0.38 10.11
N ILE A 113 -2.62 -1.13 9.95
CA ILE A 113 -1.46 -0.70 9.17
C ILE A 113 -1.31 -1.68 8.01
N SER A 114 -1.27 -1.16 6.79
CA SER A 114 -1.04 -1.93 5.56
C SER A 114 0.16 -1.38 4.79
N ASP A 115 0.69 -2.17 3.86
CA ASP A 115 1.73 -1.74 2.93
C ASP A 115 1.20 -1.84 1.49
N VAL A 116 1.34 -0.78 0.72
CA VAL A 116 1.03 -0.85 -0.72
C VAL A 116 2.31 -1.19 -1.46
N VAL A 117 2.54 -2.48 -1.65
CA VAL A 117 3.67 -2.95 -2.46
C VAL A 117 3.25 -3.00 -3.93
N CYS A 118 3.67 -2.00 -4.70
CA CYS A 118 3.69 -2.10 -6.16
C CYS A 118 4.81 -3.05 -6.57
N SER A 119 4.58 -4.37 -6.48
CA SER A 119 5.58 -5.33 -6.95
C SER A 119 5.65 -5.26 -8.47
N SER A 120 6.77 -4.82 -9.02
CA SER A 120 7.19 -5.36 -10.32
C SER A 120 7.21 -6.88 -10.12
N GLY A 121 6.46 -7.65 -10.92
CA GLY A 121 6.37 -9.10 -10.76
C GLY A 121 7.74 -9.78 -10.66
N PRO A 122 7.79 -11.11 -10.48
CA PRO A 122 9.02 -11.83 -10.11
C PRO A 122 10.15 -11.81 -11.15
N GLY A 123 10.02 -11.05 -12.24
CA GLY A 123 11.08 -10.83 -13.22
C GLY A 123 10.86 -9.58 -14.06
N SER A 124 11.86 -9.27 -14.90
CA SER A 124 11.78 -8.22 -15.91
C SER A 124 11.46 -8.83 -17.28
N PRO A 125 10.38 -8.41 -17.96
CA PRO A 125 10.05 -8.92 -19.28
C PRO A 125 11.11 -8.49 -20.30
N ALA A 126 11.45 -9.38 -21.24
CA ALA A 126 12.49 -9.18 -22.23
C ALA A 126 12.13 -9.87 -23.55
N CYS A 127 12.94 -9.62 -24.59
CA CYS A 127 12.85 -10.30 -25.89
C CYS A 127 11.53 -10.06 -26.64
N PHE A 128 11.05 -8.81 -26.59
CA PHE A 128 9.85 -8.39 -27.31
C PHE A 128 10.01 -8.53 -28.84
N GLY A 129 8.94 -8.93 -29.49
CA GLY A 129 8.80 -8.99 -30.94
C GLY A 129 8.30 -7.68 -31.56
N ASP A 130 8.51 -6.55 -30.89
CA ASP A 130 8.10 -5.21 -31.34
C ASP A 130 9.17 -4.53 -32.23
N GLY A 131 10.29 -5.21 -32.47
CA GLY A 131 11.42 -4.70 -33.26
C GLY A 131 12.36 -3.77 -32.49
N SER A 132 12.15 -3.56 -31.19
CA SER A 132 13.02 -2.72 -30.35
C SER A 132 14.39 -3.33 -30.05
N THR A 133 14.48 -4.66 -30.00
CA THR A 133 15.72 -5.39 -29.72
C THR A 133 16.32 -5.99 -30.99
N ILE A 134 15.62 -6.94 -31.60
CA ILE A 134 15.93 -7.51 -32.90
C ILE A 134 14.64 -7.65 -33.73
N PRO A 135 14.71 -7.64 -35.07
CA PRO A 135 13.55 -7.91 -35.91
C PRO A 135 13.02 -9.34 -35.72
N CYS A 136 11.70 -9.50 -35.76
CA CYS A 136 11.08 -10.81 -35.78
C CYS A 136 11.54 -11.63 -37.01
N PRO A 137 11.83 -12.94 -36.87
CA PRO A 137 12.42 -13.76 -37.94
C PRO A 137 11.59 -13.81 -39.23
N CYS A 138 10.26 -13.65 -39.13
CA CYS A 138 9.34 -13.68 -40.26
C CYS A 138 8.82 -12.28 -40.65
N ALA A 139 9.51 -11.21 -40.24
CA ALA A 139 9.13 -9.81 -40.47
C ALA A 139 7.70 -9.48 -39.97
N ASN A 140 7.28 -10.15 -38.91
CA ASN A 140 5.97 -10.13 -38.28
C ASN A 140 6.03 -9.45 -36.90
N THR A 141 6.54 -8.21 -36.86
CA THR A 141 6.66 -7.44 -35.61
C THR A 141 5.28 -7.11 -35.03
N SER A 142 5.15 -7.15 -33.70
CA SER A 142 3.91 -6.86 -32.99
C SER A 142 3.95 -5.53 -32.22
N TRP A 143 2.94 -5.30 -31.38
CA TRP A 143 2.86 -4.14 -30.50
C TRP A 143 3.91 -4.18 -29.39
N PRO A 144 4.29 -3.02 -28.81
CA PRO A 144 5.21 -2.96 -27.69
C PRO A 144 4.77 -3.86 -26.52
N GLY A 145 5.71 -4.63 -25.98
CA GLY A 145 5.43 -5.56 -24.87
C GLY A 145 4.95 -6.96 -25.28
N GLU A 146 4.72 -7.19 -26.57
CA GLU A 146 4.30 -8.50 -27.11
C GLU A 146 5.47 -9.24 -27.78
N GLY A 147 5.33 -10.57 -27.93
CA GLY A 147 6.19 -11.37 -28.82
C GLY A 147 5.91 -11.10 -30.30
N CYS A 148 6.57 -11.84 -31.20
CA CYS A 148 6.28 -11.74 -32.64
C CYS A 148 4.83 -12.18 -32.95
N GLN A 149 4.20 -11.55 -33.95
CA GLN A 149 2.82 -11.83 -34.31
C GLN A 149 2.65 -13.29 -34.71
N ASN A 150 1.65 -13.95 -34.14
CA ASN A 150 1.27 -15.29 -34.56
C ASN A 150 0.12 -15.23 -35.60
N SER A 151 -0.40 -16.38 -36.03
CA SER A 151 -1.43 -16.45 -37.08
C SER A 151 -2.80 -15.86 -36.70
N ILE A 152 -3.02 -15.40 -35.46
CA ILE A 152 -4.19 -14.61 -35.08
C ILE A 152 -3.94 -13.08 -35.17
N GLY A 153 -2.76 -12.66 -35.62
CA GLY A 153 -2.41 -11.24 -35.85
C GLY A 153 -1.93 -10.49 -34.60
N LEU A 154 -1.77 -11.18 -33.47
CA LEU A 154 -1.27 -10.63 -32.21
C LEU A 154 0.02 -11.34 -31.78
N GLY A 155 0.88 -10.65 -31.04
CA GLY A 155 2.03 -11.25 -30.38
C GLY A 155 1.61 -11.88 -29.05
N ALA A 156 2.20 -13.02 -28.68
CA ALA A 156 1.88 -13.60 -27.36
C ALA A 156 2.47 -12.73 -26.24
N ILE A 157 1.75 -12.62 -25.12
CA ILE A 157 2.22 -11.92 -23.92
C ILE A 157 2.48 -12.96 -22.84
N LEU A 158 3.66 -12.89 -22.21
CA LEU A 158 4.03 -13.67 -21.04
C LEU A 158 4.31 -12.70 -19.89
N TYR A 159 3.61 -12.87 -18.78
CA TYR A 159 3.90 -12.17 -17.53
C TYR A 159 3.79 -13.12 -16.34
N ALA A 160 4.34 -12.70 -15.21
CA ALA A 160 4.36 -13.51 -14.00
C ALA A 160 3.76 -12.76 -12.81
N THR A 161 3.12 -13.50 -11.91
CA THR A 161 2.66 -13.04 -10.59
C THR A 161 3.26 -13.93 -9.51
N GLY A 162 3.17 -13.51 -8.24
CA GLY A 162 3.82 -14.19 -7.11
C GLY A 162 5.20 -13.60 -6.82
N SER A 163 6.07 -14.38 -6.19
CA SER A 163 7.39 -13.95 -5.74
C SER A 163 8.54 -14.62 -6.50
N SER A 164 9.75 -14.09 -6.35
CA SER A 164 11.00 -14.71 -6.81
C SER A 164 11.55 -15.73 -5.80
N SER A 165 10.76 -16.11 -4.78
CA SER A 165 11.17 -17.01 -3.70
C SER A 165 10.75 -18.44 -3.99
N VAL A 166 11.73 -19.35 -4.04
CA VAL A 166 11.47 -20.80 -4.12
C VAL A 166 10.70 -21.31 -2.90
N GLY A 167 10.95 -20.72 -1.71
CA GLY A 167 10.29 -21.13 -0.48
C GLY A 167 8.83 -20.69 -0.37
N ALA A 168 8.41 -19.69 -1.15
CA ALA A 168 7.02 -19.23 -1.19
C ALA A 168 6.15 -20.10 -2.10
N ASP A 169 6.75 -20.78 -3.09
CA ASP A 169 6.07 -21.64 -4.07
C ASP A 169 4.81 -21.01 -4.69
N ASP A 170 4.89 -19.70 -4.99
CA ASP A 170 3.75 -18.88 -5.41
C ASP A 170 3.89 -18.28 -6.82
N LEU A 171 4.95 -18.66 -7.56
CA LEU A 171 5.19 -18.18 -8.93
C LEU A 171 4.13 -18.73 -9.89
N VAL A 172 3.39 -17.82 -10.54
CA VAL A 172 2.42 -18.16 -11.58
C VAL A 172 2.79 -17.46 -12.88
N LEU A 173 2.93 -18.23 -13.96
CA LEU A 173 3.12 -17.71 -15.32
C LEU A 173 1.77 -17.60 -16.03
N HIS A 174 1.52 -16.42 -16.58
CA HIS A 174 0.32 -16.10 -17.35
C HIS A 174 0.69 -15.89 -18.80
N VAL A 175 -0.07 -16.52 -19.70
CA VAL A 175 0.05 -16.32 -21.15
C VAL A 175 -1.27 -15.84 -21.70
N SER A 176 -1.23 -14.75 -22.46
CA SER A 176 -2.37 -14.27 -23.24
C SER A 176 -1.98 -14.09 -24.71
N GLN A 177 -2.98 -13.99 -25.58
CA GLN A 177 -2.81 -13.80 -27.03
C GLN A 177 -1.96 -14.87 -27.75
N ALA A 178 -1.66 -15.99 -27.09
CA ALA A 178 -1.08 -17.16 -27.74
C ALA A 178 -2.11 -17.82 -28.68
N ARG A 179 -1.62 -18.61 -29.64
CA ARG A 179 -2.50 -19.36 -30.54
C ARG A 179 -3.37 -20.34 -29.76
N PRO A 180 -4.71 -20.26 -29.83
CA PRO A 180 -5.58 -21.22 -29.16
C PRO A 180 -5.40 -22.62 -29.73
N LEU A 181 -5.67 -23.65 -28.93
CA LEU A 181 -5.63 -25.08 -29.32
C LEU A 181 -4.25 -25.56 -29.82
N ASN A 182 -3.16 -24.92 -29.38
CA ASN A 182 -1.80 -25.31 -29.69
C ASN A 182 -0.99 -25.56 -28.40
N THR A 183 0.03 -26.40 -28.48
CA THR A 183 0.93 -26.66 -27.35
C THR A 183 1.88 -25.49 -27.12
N GLY A 184 1.88 -24.94 -25.91
CA GLY A 184 2.90 -24.00 -25.43
C GLY A 184 4.02 -24.73 -24.69
N VAL A 185 5.24 -24.18 -24.74
CA VAL A 185 6.39 -24.64 -23.97
C VAL A 185 7.04 -23.42 -23.31
N PHE A 186 7.31 -23.51 -22.02
CA PHE A 186 8.16 -22.54 -21.31
C PHE A 186 9.59 -23.04 -21.31
N LEU A 187 10.52 -22.14 -21.58
CA LEU A 187 11.95 -22.42 -21.58
C LEU A 187 12.61 -21.54 -20.52
N GLN A 188 13.52 -22.11 -19.75
CA GLN A 188 14.30 -21.41 -18.74
C GLN A 188 15.79 -21.53 -19.08
N GLY A 189 16.55 -20.47 -18.83
CA GLY A 189 18.00 -20.42 -19.00
C GLY A 189 18.62 -19.32 -18.15
N ASN A 190 19.96 -19.25 -18.15
CA ASN A 190 20.74 -18.32 -17.32
C ASN A 190 21.13 -17.02 -18.04
N GLY A 191 20.63 -16.76 -19.26
CA GLY A 191 20.97 -15.57 -20.02
C GLY A 191 19.80 -15.06 -20.85
N THR A 192 19.66 -13.74 -20.90
CA THR A 192 18.73 -13.02 -21.77
C THR A 192 19.51 -12.51 -22.98
N ASN A 193 19.65 -13.35 -24.00
CA ASN A 193 20.27 -12.94 -25.25
C ASN A 193 19.21 -13.07 -26.34
N PRO A 194 18.64 -11.96 -26.85
CA PRO A 194 17.59 -12.01 -27.86
C PRO A 194 18.13 -12.73 -29.09
N GLN A 195 17.69 -13.96 -29.30
CA GLN A 195 18.06 -14.77 -30.46
C GLN A 195 16.79 -15.22 -31.19
N PRO A 196 16.80 -15.23 -32.53
CA PRO A 196 15.76 -15.89 -33.31
C PRO A 196 15.54 -17.32 -32.83
N PHE A 197 14.31 -17.65 -32.44
CA PHE A 197 13.92 -19.01 -32.11
C PHE A 197 12.58 -19.33 -32.75
N ARG A 198 12.62 -20.27 -33.71
CA ARG A 198 11.46 -20.60 -34.55
C ARG A 198 10.88 -19.33 -35.19
N GLU A 199 9.61 -19.04 -34.91
CA GLU A 199 8.87 -17.89 -35.44
C GLU A 199 8.90 -16.67 -34.49
N GLY A 200 9.70 -16.73 -33.41
CA GLY A 200 9.78 -15.71 -32.37
C GLY A 200 11.22 -15.40 -31.93
N ILE A 201 11.33 -14.79 -30.75
CA ILE A 201 12.59 -14.38 -30.12
C ILE A 201 12.61 -14.95 -28.69
N LEU A 202 13.75 -15.50 -28.27
CA LEU A 202 14.03 -15.93 -26.89
C LEU A 202 15.15 -15.09 -26.29
#